data_AF-A0A3D0NNW9-F1
#
_entry.id   AF-A0A3D0NNW9-F1
#
_cell.length_a   1.000
_cell.length_b   1.000
_cell.length_c   1.000
_cell.angle_alpha   90.00
_cell.angle_beta   90.00
_cell.angle_gamma   90.00
#
_symmetry.space_group_name_H-M   'P 1'
#
loop_
_entity.id
_entity.type
_entity.pdbx_description
1 polymer ?
#
loop_
_entity_poly.entity_id
_entity_poly.type
_entity_poly.pdbx_seq_one_letter_code
_entity_poly.pdbx_strand_id
1 'polypeptide(L)'
;MVFQDLSCFFPVENTLKLWYNANKKEEETGMNILHSIPQEDGFYMPAEFAPHEGCILIFPHRRDSWQNGAYAARKAFAQVIEQIAKSEKVLVCARYDDYDAARFLLPPWVRVVEMESDDSWARDVAPTFVTNGHTIRG
;
A
#
# COMPACT_ATOMS: atom_id res chain seq x y z
N MET A 1 -1.18 6.59 -3.42
CA MET A 1 -0.96 5.94 -2.10
C MET A 1 -0.74 6.96 -1.01
N VAL A 2 -1.86 7.52 -0.59
CA VAL A 2 -2.23 8.11 0.67
C VAL A 2 -2.83 6.92 1.40
N PHE A 3 -2.34 6.81 2.62
CA PHE A 3 -2.44 5.71 3.55
C PHE A 3 -3.76 5.77 4.33
N GLN A 4 -4.22 4.65 4.88
CA GLN A 4 -4.81 4.61 6.24
C GLN A 4 -4.96 3.18 6.81
N ASP A 5 -5.21 3.16 8.13
CA ASP A 5 -4.73 2.27 9.20
C ASP A 5 -5.75 1.15 9.58
N LEU A 6 -5.28 0.06 10.21
CA LEU A 6 -6.07 -1.11 10.65
C LEU A 6 -5.63 -1.58 12.05
N SER A 7 -6.58 -1.80 12.96
CA SER A 7 -6.36 -2.55 14.21
C SER A 7 -7.48 -3.57 14.49
N CYS A 8 -7.10 -4.74 15.01
CA CYS A 8 -7.91 -5.97 15.08
C CYS A 8 -8.39 -6.36 16.50
N PHE A 9 -9.58 -6.98 16.53
CA PHE A 9 -10.19 -7.95 17.48
C PHE A 9 -10.16 -7.75 19.02
N PHE A 10 -11.36 -7.65 19.64
CA PHE A 10 -11.65 -7.87 21.07
C PHE A 10 -13.04 -8.53 21.26
N PRO A 11 -13.31 -9.22 22.40
CA PRO A 11 -14.46 -10.11 22.59
C PRO A 11 -15.81 -9.41 22.82
N VAL A 12 -16.87 -10.13 22.49
CA VAL A 12 -18.27 -9.67 22.37
C VAL A 12 -18.91 -9.49 23.74
N GLU A 13 -18.73 -8.31 24.37
CA GLU A 13 -19.70 -7.77 25.35
C GLU A 13 -19.53 -6.27 25.68
N ASN A 14 -18.61 -5.55 25.04
CA ASN A 14 -18.42 -4.10 25.25
C ASN A 14 -18.53 -3.26 23.94
N THR A 15 -19.09 -3.87 22.89
CA THR A 15 -19.01 -3.39 21.50
C THR A 15 -19.67 -2.04 21.28
N LEU A 16 -20.79 -1.73 21.95
CA LEU A 16 -21.50 -0.46 21.77
C LEU A 16 -20.77 0.74 22.40
N LYS A 17 -20.14 0.56 23.57
CA LYS A 17 -19.36 1.62 24.23
C LYS A 17 -18.01 1.85 23.53
N LEU A 18 -17.39 0.79 23.05
CA LEU A 18 -16.15 0.88 22.28
C LEU A 18 -16.40 1.50 20.90
N TRP A 19 -17.51 1.16 20.22
CA TRP A 19 -17.92 1.79 18.97
C TRP A 19 -18.22 3.28 19.15
N TYR A 20 -18.98 3.67 20.19
CA TYR A 20 -19.26 5.07 20.48
C TYR A 20 -17.98 5.89 20.78
N ASN A 21 -17.06 5.31 21.55
CA ASN A 21 -15.79 5.97 21.87
C ASN A 21 -14.77 5.95 20.71
N ALA A 22 -14.83 4.97 19.81
CA ALA A 22 -13.99 4.92 18.61
C ALA A 22 -14.41 5.97 17.58
N ASN A 23 -15.71 6.12 17.31
CA ASN A 23 -16.22 7.18 16.43
C ASN A 23 -15.94 8.59 16.99
N LYS A 24 -16.01 8.75 18.31
CA LYS A 24 -15.64 10.02 18.95
C LYS A 24 -14.14 10.33 18.87
N LYS A 25 -13.28 9.29 18.90
CA LYS A 25 -11.84 9.44 18.65
C LYS A 25 -11.52 9.74 17.19
N GLU A 26 -12.26 9.18 16.24
CA GLU A 26 -12.13 9.53 14.81
C GLU A 26 -12.49 11.00 14.53
N GLU A 27 -13.48 11.55 15.24
CA GLU A 27 -13.78 13.00 15.23
C GLU A 27 -12.66 13.84 15.88
N GLU A 28 -11.97 13.33 16.91
CA GLU A 28 -10.86 14.02 17.59
C GLU A 28 -9.51 13.90 16.84
N THR A 29 -9.31 12.86 16.02
CA THR A 29 -8.15 12.70 15.13
C THR A 29 -8.39 13.27 13.73
N GLY A 30 -8.85 14.51 13.64
CA GLY A 30 -8.68 15.39 12.46
C GLY A 30 -8.85 14.76 11.06
N MET A 31 -9.76 13.80 10.88
CA MET A 31 -10.10 13.31 9.55
C MET A 31 -10.96 14.37 8.87
N ASN A 32 -10.30 15.20 8.06
CA ASN A 32 -11.01 16.15 7.21
C ASN A 32 -11.69 15.38 6.09
N ILE A 33 -12.98 15.09 6.26
CA ILE A 33 -13.81 14.62 5.16
C ILE A 33 -13.86 15.75 4.13
N LEU A 34 -13.26 15.51 2.97
CA LEU A 34 -13.32 16.45 1.86
C LEU A 34 -14.68 16.33 1.19
N HIS A 35 -15.33 17.47 0.92
CA HIS A 35 -16.64 17.52 0.26
C HIS A 35 -16.54 17.91 -1.23
N SER A 36 -15.33 18.05 -1.77
CA SER A 36 -15.05 18.33 -3.18
C SER A 36 -14.43 17.13 -3.89
N ILE A 37 -14.52 17.10 -5.21
CA ILE A 37 -13.85 16.09 -6.04
C ILE A 37 -12.47 16.57 -6.51
N PRO A 38 -11.52 15.66 -6.85
CA PRO A 38 -10.18 16.06 -7.29
C PRO A 38 -10.17 17.10 -8.41
N GLN A 39 -11.09 16.98 -9.37
CA GLN A 39 -11.20 17.92 -10.49
C GLN A 39 -11.52 19.35 -10.05
N GLU A 40 -12.41 19.54 -9.07
CA GLU A 40 -12.80 20.87 -8.54
C GLU A 40 -11.64 21.54 -7.81
N ASP A 41 -10.82 20.74 -7.14
CA ASP A 41 -9.63 21.20 -6.42
C ASP A 41 -8.40 21.38 -7.35
N GLY A 42 -8.57 21.19 -8.67
CA GLY A 42 -7.51 21.31 -9.67
C GLY A 42 -6.51 20.16 -9.68
N PHE A 43 -6.83 19.03 -9.05
CA PHE A 43 -6.02 17.82 -9.09
C PHE A 43 -6.29 17.00 -10.35
N TYR A 44 -5.23 16.40 -10.88
CA TYR A 44 -5.27 15.47 -11.99
C TYR A 44 -4.33 14.29 -11.74
N MET A 45 -4.62 13.15 -12.38
CA MET A 45 -3.68 12.03 -12.40
C MET A 45 -2.56 12.37 -13.40
N PRO A 46 -1.28 12.46 -12.96
CA PRO A 46 -0.18 12.70 -13.88
C PRO A 46 0.01 11.50 -14.80
N ALA A 47 0.61 11.74 -15.98
CA ALA A 47 0.97 10.66 -16.89
C ALA A 47 2.04 9.76 -16.25
N GLU A 48 2.01 8.46 -16.57
CA GLU A 48 2.96 7.46 -16.02
C GLU A 48 4.42 7.67 -16.43
N PHE A 49 4.71 8.56 -17.38
CA PHE A 49 6.07 8.94 -17.76
C PHE A 49 6.52 10.27 -17.13
N ALA A 50 5.66 10.91 -16.34
CA ALA A 50 6.03 12.08 -15.57
C ALA A 50 7.05 11.69 -14.48
N PRO A 51 7.81 12.64 -13.90
CA PRO A 51 8.72 12.33 -12.80
C PRO A 51 8.01 11.64 -11.63
N HIS A 52 8.56 10.51 -11.19
CA HIS A 52 8.05 9.73 -10.06
C HIS A 52 8.92 9.93 -8.82
N GLU A 53 8.30 9.95 -7.64
CA GLU A 53 9.04 9.84 -6.38
C GLU A 53 9.36 8.37 -6.05
N GLY A 54 8.46 7.46 -6.41
CA GLY A 54 8.63 6.05 -6.14
C GLY A 54 7.47 5.18 -6.61
N CYS A 55 7.68 3.88 -6.49
CA CYS A 55 6.78 2.84 -6.93
C CYS A 55 6.41 1.89 -5.79
N ILE A 56 5.20 1.33 -5.86
CA ILE A 56 4.67 0.43 -4.85
C ILE A 56 4.32 -0.90 -5.47
N LEU A 57 4.80 -1.96 -4.83
CA LEU A 57 4.53 -3.34 -5.24
C LEU A 57 4.02 -4.15 -4.05
N ILE A 58 3.31 -5.23 -4.34
CA ILE A 58 2.88 -6.21 -3.34
C ILE A 58 3.65 -7.50 -3.60
N PHE A 59 4.16 -8.13 -2.57
CA PHE A 59 4.99 -9.31 -2.67
C PHE A 59 4.15 -10.58 -2.89
N PRO A 60 4.51 -11.45 -3.86
CA PRO A 60 3.72 -12.63 -4.23
C PRO A 60 3.71 -13.73 -3.16
N HIS A 61 2.48 -14.11 -2.77
CA HIS A 61 2.24 -15.13 -1.74
C HIS A 61 1.25 -16.23 -2.13
N ARG A 62 0.16 -15.89 -2.83
CA ARG A 62 -1.00 -16.79 -3.04
C ARG A 62 -0.61 -18.02 -3.86
N ARG A 63 -0.77 -19.23 -3.30
CA ARG A 63 -0.32 -20.49 -3.90
C ARG A 63 -1.24 -21.03 -5.00
N ASP A 64 -2.49 -20.59 -4.99
CA ASP A 64 -3.53 -20.88 -5.99
C ASP A 64 -3.38 -20.00 -7.24
N SER A 65 -2.94 -18.74 -7.10
CA SER A 65 -2.54 -17.87 -8.22
C SER A 65 -1.18 -18.24 -8.77
N TRP A 66 -0.20 -18.47 -7.88
CA TRP A 66 1.20 -18.63 -8.26
C TRP A 66 1.67 -20.05 -8.01
N GLN A 67 2.01 -20.74 -9.10
CA GLN A 67 2.52 -22.11 -9.08
C GLN A 67 3.75 -22.26 -8.17
N ASN A 68 3.95 -23.48 -7.64
CA ASN A 68 5.09 -23.84 -6.79
C ASN A 68 5.22 -22.93 -5.55
N GLY A 69 4.09 -22.56 -4.94
CA GLY A 69 4.07 -21.74 -3.73
C GLY A 69 4.65 -20.34 -3.95
N ALA A 70 4.42 -19.76 -5.13
CA ALA A 70 4.94 -18.46 -5.55
C ALA A 70 6.47 -18.34 -5.68
N TYR A 71 7.26 -19.41 -5.56
CA TYR A 71 8.73 -19.31 -5.59
C TYR A 71 9.27 -18.65 -6.87
N ALA A 72 8.78 -19.11 -8.03
CA ALA A 72 9.17 -18.54 -9.33
C ALA A 72 8.72 -17.07 -9.46
N ALA A 73 7.52 -16.76 -8.97
CA ALA A 73 6.98 -15.40 -8.98
C ALA A 73 7.80 -14.46 -8.10
N ARG A 74 8.16 -14.87 -6.88
CA ARG A 74 9.01 -14.11 -5.96
C ARG A 74 10.35 -13.77 -6.59
N LYS A 75 10.98 -14.72 -7.28
CA LYS A 75 12.26 -14.49 -7.97
C LYS A 75 12.10 -13.48 -9.11
N ALA A 76 11.05 -13.60 -9.91
CA ALA A 76 10.76 -12.65 -10.99
C ALA A 76 10.46 -11.25 -10.45
N PHE A 77 9.62 -11.14 -9.41
CA PHE A 77 9.32 -9.89 -8.75
C PHE A 77 10.57 -9.25 -8.14
N ALA A 78 11.44 -10.03 -7.49
CA ALA A 78 12.70 -9.52 -6.95
C ALA A 78 13.58 -8.89 -8.02
N GLN A 79 13.68 -9.51 -9.21
CA GLN A 79 14.43 -8.95 -10.33
C GLN A 79 13.83 -7.64 -10.85
N VAL A 80 12.50 -7.56 -10.97
CA VAL A 80 11.79 -6.35 -11.40
C VAL A 80 11.98 -5.24 -10.37
N ILE A 81 11.76 -5.54 -9.09
CA ILE A 81 11.94 -4.61 -7.97
C ILE A 81 13.37 -4.07 -7.93
N GLU A 82 14.38 -4.94 -8.11
CA GLU A 82 15.78 -4.53 -8.16
C GLU A 82 16.06 -3.57 -9.32
N GLN A 83 15.49 -3.79 -10.51
CA GLN A 83 15.67 -2.86 -11.63
C GLN A 83 15.00 -1.51 -11.38
N ILE A 84 13.77 -1.50 -10.88
CA ILE A 84 13.03 -0.26 -10.56
C ILE A 84 13.76 0.54 -9.47
N ALA A 85 14.29 -0.16 -8.46
CA ALA A 85 15.00 0.46 -7.34
C ALA A 85 16.32 1.14 -7.73
N LYS A 86 16.79 1.02 -8.98
CA LYS A 86 17.92 1.77 -9.51
C LYS A 86 17.55 3.20 -9.92
N SER A 87 16.28 3.44 -10.26
CA SER A 87 15.80 4.74 -10.76
C SER A 87 14.92 5.48 -9.76
N GLU A 88 14.18 4.77 -8.91
CA GLU A 88 13.22 5.39 -7.98
C GLU A 88 13.12 4.65 -6.65
N LYS A 89 12.48 5.28 -5.65
CA LYS A 89 12.24 4.62 -4.35
C LYS A 89 11.23 3.49 -4.56
N VAL A 90 11.45 2.35 -3.93
CA VAL A 90 10.50 1.23 -3.99
C VAL A 90 10.01 0.87 -2.59
N LEU A 91 8.69 0.82 -2.45
CA LEU A 91 8.01 0.28 -1.28
C LEU A 91 7.33 -1.04 -1.66
N VAL A 92 7.62 -2.09 -0.90
CA VAL A 92 7.04 -3.42 -1.12
C VAL A 92 6.20 -3.79 0.10
N CYS A 93 4.93 -4.03 -0.13
CA CYS A 93 4.01 -4.56 0.87
C CYS A 93 4.13 -6.09 0.89
N ALA A 94 4.44 -6.66 2.04
CA ALA A 94 4.50 -8.10 2.23
C ALA A 94 3.61 -8.52 3.40
N ARG A 95 2.92 -9.66 3.29
CA ARG A 95 2.22 -10.26 4.44
C ARG A 95 3.21 -10.64 5.53
N TYR A 96 2.71 -10.77 6.76
CA TYR A 96 3.50 -11.19 7.92
C TYR A 96 4.38 -12.42 7.60
N ASP A 97 3.78 -13.49 7.08
CA ASP A 97 4.46 -14.77 6.80
C ASP A 97 5.55 -14.68 5.72
N ASP A 98 5.53 -13.64 4.88
CA ASP A 98 6.43 -13.48 3.76
C ASP A 98 7.40 -12.31 3.89
N TYR A 99 7.30 -11.55 4.98
CA TYR A 99 8.15 -10.40 5.24
C TYR A 99 9.63 -10.77 5.19
N ASP A 100 10.02 -11.84 5.90
CA ASP A 100 11.41 -12.30 5.96
C ASP A 100 11.91 -12.79 4.60
N ALA A 101 11.06 -13.47 3.83
CA ALA A 101 11.39 -13.90 2.48
C ALA A 101 11.61 -12.69 1.55
N ALA A 102 10.78 -11.66 1.66
CA ALA A 102 10.94 -10.41 0.91
C ALA A 102 12.22 -9.67 1.33
N ARG A 103 12.56 -9.63 2.62
CA ARG A 103 13.82 -9.03 3.09
C ARG A 103 15.06 -9.80 2.68
N PHE A 104 14.98 -11.12 2.63
CA PHE A 104 16.08 -11.95 2.14
C PHE A 104 16.33 -11.78 0.64
N LEU A 105 15.27 -11.66 -0.16
CA LEU A 105 15.38 -11.62 -1.64
C LEU A 105 15.61 -10.21 -2.21
N LEU A 106 15.20 -9.16 -1.50
CA LEU A 106 15.21 -7.80 -2.02
C LEU A 106 16.46 -7.02 -1.56
N PRO A 107 16.94 -6.07 -2.38
CA PRO A 107 18.05 -5.20 -1.99
C PRO A 107 17.76 -4.41 -0.69
N PRO A 108 18.79 -4.11 0.13
CA PRO A 108 18.60 -3.50 1.45
C PRO A 108 18.02 -2.07 1.39
N TRP A 109 18.16 -1.36 0.26
CA TRP A 109 17.60 -0.02 0.08
C TRP A 109 16.13 -0.02 -0.36
N VAL A 110 15.56 -1.17 -0.72
CA VAL A 110 14.12 -1.29 -0.96
C VAL A 110 13.41 -1.32 0.38
N ARG A 111 12.39 -0.50 0.58
CA ARG A 111 11.60 -0.50 1.83
C ARG A 111 10.56 -1.62 1.77
N VAL A 112 10.55 -2.52 2.74
CA VAL A 112 9.44 -3.49 2.92
C VAL A 112 8.67 -3.12 4.16
N VAL A 113 7.35 -3.12 4.02
CA VAL A 113 6.39 -2.92 5.10
C VAL A 113 5.52 -4.16 5.21
N GLU A 114 5.19 -4.54 6.43
CA GLU A 114 4.18 -5.55 6.67
C GLU A 114 2.80 -4.97 6.34
N MET A 115 2.08 -5.62 5.43
CA MET A 115 0.75 -5.21 5.02
C MET A 115 0.00 -6.41 4.44
N GLU A 116 -1.19 -6.67 4.97
CA GLU A 116 -2.07 -7.72 4.47
C GLU A 116 -2.60 -7.38 3.08
N SER A 117 -2.64 -8.40 2.21
CA SER A 117 -3.20 -8.30 0.88
C SER A 117 -3.59 -9.69 0.38
N ASP A 118 -4.65 -9.78 -0.43
CA ASP A 118 -5.13 -11.05 -0.97
C ASP A 118 -4.28 -11.56 -2.15
N ASP A 119 -3.79 -10.68 -3.03
CA ASP A 119 -2.91 -11.04 -4.16
C ASP A 119 -2.03 -9.85 -4.55
N SER A 120 -1.12 -10.03 -5.50
CA SER A 120 0.03 -9.14 -5.72
C SER A 120 -0.14 -8.13 -6.86
N TRP A 121 -1.33 -7.56 -6.96
CA TRP A 121 -1.73 -6.66 -8.05
C TRP A 121 -1.80 -5.20 -7.58
N ALA A 122 -0.64 -4.65 -7.18
CA ALA A 122 -0.56 -3.28 -6.67
C ALA A 122 -1.15 -2.25 -7.65
N ARG A 123 -1.01 -2.44 -8.97
CA ARG A 123 -1.59 -1.54 -9.97
C ARG A 123 -3.11 -1.33 -9.80
N ASP A 124 -3.83 -2.36 -9.37
CA ASP A 124 -5.30 -2.35 -9.34
C ASP A 124 -5.85 -1.93 -7.98
N VAL A 125 -5.09 -2.20 -6.91
CA VAL A 125 -5.55 -2.00 -5.52
C VAL A 125 -4.77 -0.90 -4.79
N ALA A 126 -3.62 -0.50 -5.30
CA ALA A 126 -2.91 0.65 -4.75
C ALA A 126 -3.65 1.93 -5.11
N PRO A 127 -3.73 2.88 -4.18
CA PRO A 127 -4.34 4.16 -4.48
C PRO A 127 -3.66 4.91 -5.64
N THR A 128 -4.50 5.43 -6.53
CA THR A 128 -4.11 6.32 -7.64
C THR A 128 -3.80 7.71 -7.09
N PHE A 129 -2.53 8.10 -7.16
CA PHE A 129 -2.09 9.44 -6.78
C PHE A 129 -2.58 10.49 -7.77
N VAL A 130 -2.98 11.65 -7.26
CA VAL A 130 -3.33 12.84 -8.03
C VAL A 130 -2.53 14.05 -7.53
N THR A 131 -2.26 15.01 -8.42
CA THR A 131 -1.51 16.23 -8.09
C THR A 131 -2.15 17.47 -8.71
N ASN A 132 -1.96 18.62 -8.07
CA ASN A 132 -2.24 19.94 -8.64
C ASN A 132 -0.95 20.69 -9.03
N GLY A 133 0.18 19.99 -9.13
CA GLY A 133 1.51 20.54 -9.41
C GLY A 133 2.27 21.05 -8.17
N HIS A 134 1.60 21.19 -7.03
CA HIS A 134 2.19 21.71 -5.79
C HIS A 134 2.10 20.68 -4.64
N THR A 135 1.04 19.88 -4.65
CA THR A 135 0.74 18.88 -3.62
C THR A 135 0.32 17.56 -4.26
N ILE A 136 0.50 16.46 -3.52
CA ILE A 136 0.08 15.11 -3.93
C ILE A 136 -1.00 14.63 -2.95
N ARG A 137 -2.06 14.02 -3.48
CA ARG A 137 -3.10 13.34 -2.73
C ARG A 137 -3.29 11.93 -3.27
N GLY A 138 -3.98 11.12 -2.49
CA GLY A 138 -4.38 9.77 -2.88
C GLY A 138 -3.27 8.80 -2.70
#